data_AF-A0A151NGW8-F1
#
_entry.id   AF-A0A151NGW8-F1
#
_cell.length_a   1.000
_cell.length_b   1.000
_cell.length_c   1.000
_cell.angle_alpha   90.00
_cell.angle_beta   90.00
_cell.angle_gamma   90.00
#
_symmetry.space_group_name_H-M   'P 1'
#
loop_
_entity.id
_entity.type
_entity.pdbx_description
1 polymer ?
#
loop_
_entity_poly.entity_id
_entity_poly.type
_entity_poly.pdbx_seq_one_letter_code
_entity_poly.pdbx_strand_id
1 'polypeptide(L)'
;MAPRTVKKIKGNLLWYQHLEEAKGQHGVPTRQGEQRQRLTQDIARLRAEQQQLDLQVESAQRQLQAEEEALAIVQEQVWDARRRALLLQAYMARVARQRQHLQDGAAQLGAWLTRLQDIGRKAQEELVLPGPRLDPAIPIPEPEPLRAVRAACQLRADFMKTLLEHGTAGILHSGMNTELLDASYQHWLSTVEDAVSSHPPGHLLSALQHLALEDTRQLQELTHHVDVPGDIQALKFQLHGAHLEDLSASAGALPSVRGLLQEM
;
A
#
# COMPACT_ATOMS: atom_id res chain seq x y z
N MET A 1 -1.16 99.55 101.63
CA MET A 1 -1.20 98.29 102.38
C MET A 1 -2.43 97.49 101.98
N ALA A 2 -2.21 96.30 101.38
CA ALA A 2 -3.24 95.34 101.03
C ALA A 2 -3.81 94.70 102.32
N PRO A 3 -5.14 94.52 102.43
CA PRO A 3 -5.67 93.15 102.33
C PRO A 3 -7.16 93.11 101.91
N ARG A 4 -7.47 92.98 100.62
CA ARG A 4 -8.84 92.64 100.17
C ARG A 4 -8.91 91.50 99.15
N THR A 5 -7.80 91.11 98.56
CA THR A 5 -7.77 90.15 97.43
C THR A 5 -7.75 88.68 97.86
N VAL A 6 -7.31 88.36 99.08
CA VAL A 6 -7.12 86.97 99.55
C VAL A 6 -8.46 86.26 99.87
N LYS A 7 -9.49 86.99 100.29
CA LYS A 7 -10.80 86.39 100.62
C LYS A 7 -11.60 85.95 99.39
N LYS A 8 -11.46 86.65 98.25
CA LYS A 8 -12.14 86.26 96.98
C LYS A 8 -11.55 84.97 96.38
N ILE A 9 -10.25 84.73 96.56
CA ILE A 9 -9.57 83.54 96.01
C ILE A 9 -9.96 82.28 96.78
N LYS A 10 -10.09 82.34 98.12
CA LYS A 10 -10.58 81.20 98.92
C LYS A 10 -12.04 80.84 98.64
N GLY A 11 -12.90 81.83 98.39
CA GLY A 11 -14.29 81.58 98.01
C GLY A 11 -14.43 80.88 96.66
N ASN A 12 -13.63 81.26 95.66
CA ASN A 12 -13.64 80.62 94.34
C ASN A 12 -13.05 79.22 94.36
N LEU A 13 -11.97 78.96 95.11
CA LEU A 13 -11.38 77.62 95.23
C LEU A 13 -12.35 76.62 95.85
N LEU A 14 -13.09 77.03 96.88
CA LEU A 14 -14.15 76.20 97.47
C LEU A 14 -15.31 75.99 96.50
N TRP A 15 -15.64 76.99 95.67
CA TRP A 15 -16.66 76.85 94.63
C TRP A 15 -16.23 75.87 93.53
N TYR A 16 -14.95 75.86 93.14
CA TYR A 16 -14.41 74.86 92.21
C TYR A 16 -14.36 73.45 92.83
N GLN A 17 -14.02 73.32 94.12
CA GLN A 17 -14.10 72.04 94.83
C GLN A 17 -15.54 71.52 94.90
N HIS A 18 -16.51 72.36 95.24
CA HIS A 18 -17.92 71.95 95.23
C HIS A 18 -18.44 71.66 93.82
N LEU A 19 -17.93 72.32 92.78
CA LEU A 19 -18.29 72.03 91.39
C LEU A 19 -17.67 70.71 90.90
N GLU A 20 -16.45 70.38 91.34
CA GLU A 20 -15.81 69.09 91.07
C GLU A 20 -16.46 67.95 91.87
N GLU A 21 -16.84 68.18 93.12
CA GLU A 21 -17.60 67.24 93.95
C GLU A 21 -19.02 66.99 93.39
N ALA A 22 -19.71 68.05 92.93
CA ALA A 22 -21.02 67.94 92.30
C ALA A 22 -20.96 67.26 90.92
N LYS A 23 -19.88 67.45 90.16
CA LYS A 23 -19.64 66.73 88.88
C LYS A 23 -19.17 65.29 89.11
N GLY A 24 -18.47 65.00 90.21
CA GLY A 24 -18.04 63.65 90.60
C GLY A 24 -19.18 62.75 91.09
N GLN A 25 -20.32 63.31 91.49
CA GLN A 25 -21.44 62.59 92.09
C GLN A 25 -22.64 62.32 91.17
N HIS A 26 -22.61 62.71 89.88
CA HIS A 26 -23.67 62.42 88.90
C HIS A 26 -23.21 61.47 87.77
N GLY A 27 -22.75 60.28 88.16
CA GLY A 27 -23.55 59.08 87.92
C GLY A 27 -24.10 58.75 86.51
N VAL A 28 -23.29 58.71 85.44
CA VAL A 28 -23.38 57.60 84.45
C VAL A 28 -21.99 56.96 84.14
N PRO A 29 -21.13 56.62 85.13
CA PRO A 29 -19.89 55.90 84.88
C PRO A 29 -20.10 54.37 84.72
N THR A 30 -21.18 53.80 85.25
CA THR A 30 -21.44 52.35 85.24
C THR A 30 -21.84 51.82 83.86
N ARG A 31 -22.76 52.48 83.14
CA ARG A 31 -23.22 52.02 81.81
C ARG A 31 -22.11 52.05 80.74
N GLN A 32 -21.27 53.09 80.73
CA GLN A 32 -20.15 53.18 79.78
C GLN A 32 -19.02 52.19 80.12
N GLY A 33 -18.75 51.94 81.41
CA GLY A 33 -17.79 50.92 81.85
C GLY A 33 -18.23 49.50 81.49
N GLU A 34 -19.51 49.18 81.74
CA GLU A 34 -20.11 47.89 81.37
C GLU A 34 -20.10 47.67 79.85
N GLN A 35 -20.42 48.70 79.06
CA GLN A 35 -20.39 48.60 77.60
C GLN A 35 -18.97 48.44 77.04
N ARG A 36 -17.97 49.12 77.63
CA ARG A 36 -16.55 48.90 77.28
C ARG A 36 -16.07 47.50 77.65
N GLN A 37 -16.50 46.95 78.79
CA GLN A 37 -16.18 45.57 79.19
C GLN A 37 -16.81 44.53 78.25
N ARG A 38 -18.06 44.73 77.83
CA ARG A 38 -18.72 43.85 76.84
C ARG A 38 -17.99 43.86 75.50
N LEU A 39 -17.68 45.05 74.97
CA LEU A 39 -16.93 45.18 73.72
C LEU A 39 -15.55 44.53 73.79
N THR A 40 -14.86 44.63 74.93
CA THR A 40 -13.54 43.97 75.08
C THR A 40 -13.65 42.44 75.15
N GLN A 41 -14.71 41.91 75.77
CA GLN A 41 -15.00 40.48 75.74
C GLN A 41 -15.36 39.99 74.33
N ASP A 42 -16.19 40.73 73.60
CA ASP A 42 -16.55 40.41 72.22
C ASP A 42 -15.34 40.46 71.29
N ILE A 43 -14.47 41.47 71.43
CA ILE A 43 -13.21 41.56 70.69
C ILE A 43 -12.30 40.37 71.02
N ALA A 44 -12.20 39.97 72.29
CA ALA A 44 -11.39 38.82 72.69
C ALA A 44 -11.94 37.51 72.09
N ARG A 45 -13.27 37.34 72.09
CA ARG A 45 -13.94 36.19 71.48
C ARG A 45 -13.72 36.14 69.97
N LEU A 46 -13.94 37.24 69.27
CA LEU A 46 -13.74 37.32 67.82
C LEU A 46 -12.28 37.06 67.43
N ARG A 47 -11.31 37.52 68.24
CA ARG A 47 -9.89 37.19 68.03
C ARG A 47 -9.60 35.70 68.18
N ALA A 48 -10.22 35.04 69.16
CA ALA A 48 -10.09 33.59 69.33
C ALA A 48 -10.73 32.82 68.16
N GLU A 49 -11.93 33.23 67.72
CA GLU A 49 -12.60 32.68 66.55
C GLU A 49 -11.76 32.90 65.28
N GLN A 50 -11.17 34.09 65.09
CA GLN A 50 -10.27 34.39 63.98
C GLN A 50 -9.04 33.48 63.99
N GLN A 51 -8.36 33.34 65.14
CA GLN A 51 -7.20 32.44 65.27
C GLN A 51 -7.56 30.99 64.96
N GLN A 52 -8.75 30.54 65.37
CA GLN A 52 -9.20 29.18 65.08
C GLN A 52 -9.49 28.98 63.60
N LEU A 53 -10.09 29.98 62.94
CA LEU A 53 -10.29 29.95 61.48
C LEU A 53 -8.96 29.97 60.73
N ASP A 54 -7.99 30.78 61.17
CA ASP A 54 -6.65 30.82 60.55
C ASP A 54 -5.97 29.43 60.64
N LEU A 55 -6.04 28.76 61.79
CA LEU A 55 -5.52 27.40 61.95
C LEU A 55 -6.24 26.38 61.06
N GLN A 56 -7.56 26.49 60.92
CA GLN A 56 -8.34 25.63 60.03
C GLN A 56 -7.95 25.85 58.56
N VAL A 57 -7.80 27.11 58.14
CA VAL A 57 -7.36 27.47 56.80
C VAL A 57 -5.97 26.92 56.52
N GLU A 58 -5.02 27.09 57.42
CA GLU A 58 -3.67 26.53 57.25
C GLU A 58 -3.69 24.99 57.15
N SER A 59 -4.50 24.32 57.98
CA SER A 59 -4.62 22.87 57.93
C SER A 59 -5.22 22.38 56.61
N ALA A 60 -6.25 23.07 56.11
CA ALA A 60 -6.87 22.78 54.83
C ALA A 60 -5.91 23.05 53.65
N GLN A 61 -5.13 24.14 53.71
CA GLN A 61 -4.10 24.43 52.71
C GLN A 61 -3.04 23.34 52.63
N ARG A 62 -2.55 22.85 53.78
CA ARG A 62 -1.58 21.74 53.82
C ARG A 62 -2.18 20.43 53.27
N GLN A 63 -3.45 20.15 53.55
CA GLN A 63 -4.15 18.99 52.99
C GLN A 63 -4.30 19.09 51.48
N LEU A 64 -4.73 20.25 50.97
CA LEU A 64 -4.85 20.49 49.52
C LEU A 64 -3.50 20.33 48.81
N GLN A 65 -2.42 20.86 49.37
CA GLN A 65 -1.07 20.69 48.81
C GLN A 65 -0.67 19.21 48.72
N ALA A 66 -0.93 18.43 49.77
CA ALA A 66 -0.63 17.00 49.77
C ALA A 66 -1.48 16.22 48.73
N GLU A 67 -2.75 16.61 48.55
CA GLU A 67 -3.62 16.04 47.53
C GLU A 67 -3.17 16.43 46.11
N GLU A 68 -2.75 17.67 45.88
CA GLU A 68 -2.20 18.14 44.59
C GLU A 68 -0.94 17.36 44.20
N GLU A 69 -0.02 17.15 45.15
CA GLU A 69 1.17 16.33 44.94
C GLU A 69 0.81 14.87 44.61
N ALA A 70 -0.14 14.28 45.35
CA ALA A 70 -0.61 12.93 45.08
C ALA A 70 -1.28 12.82 43.69
N LEU A 71 -2.08 13.80 43.30
CA LEU A 71 -2.71 13.87 41.99
C LEU A 71 -1.69 14.00 40.87
N ALA A 72 -0.63 14.79 41.06
CA ALA A 72 0.44 14.92 40.08
C ALA A 72 1.13 13.56 39.81
N ILE A 73 1.42 12.79 40.87
CA ILE A 73 2.01 11.45 40.75
C ILE A 73 1.08 10.50 39.98
N VAL A 74 -0.22 10.50 40.30
CA VAL A 74 -1.19 9.63 39.62
C VAL A 74 -1.34 10.02 38.15
N GLN A 75 -1.35 11.32 37.83
CA GLN A 75 -1.44 11.78 36.45
C GLN A 75 -0.25 11.31 35.62
N GLU A 76 0.98 11.42 36.14
CA GLU A 76 2.17 10.89 35.47
C GLU A 76 2.05 9.39 35.21
N GLN A 77 1.61 8.60 36.19
CA GLN A 77 1.40 7.16 36.02
C GLN A 77 0.36 6.84 34.93
N VAL A 78 -0.73 7.60 34.87
CA VAL A 78 -1.77 7.43 33.84
C VAL A 78 -1.23 7.77 32.45
N TRP A 79 -0.46 8.85 32.31
CA TRP A 79 0.19 9.22 31.05
C TRP A 79 1.16 8.14 30.59
N ASP A 80 1.95 7.61 31.51
CA ASP A 80 2.94 6.59 31.21
C ASP A 80 2.27 5.26 30.81
N ALA A 81 1.21 4.85 31.53
CA ALA A 81 0.40 3.68 31.19
C ALA A 81 -0.25 3.83 29.81
N ARG A 82 -0.78 5.01 29.48
CA ARG A 82 -1.38 5.30 28.18
C ARG A 82 -0.35 5.21 27.05
N ARG A 83 0.86 5.74 27.27
CA ARG A 83 1.97 5.66 26.31
C ARG A 83 2.38 4.21 26.06
N ARG A 84 2.53 3.40 27.12
CA ARG A 84 2.84 1.96 27.00
C ARG A 84 1.74 1.18 26.29
N ALA A 85 0.47 1.48 26.58
CA ALA A 85 -0.66 0.84 25.92
C ALA A 85 -0.66 1.09 24.41
N LEU A 86 -0.39 2.33 23.97
CA LEU A 86 -0.27 2.66 22.55
C LEU A 86 0.89 1.91 21.87
N LEU A 87 2.04 1.80 22.53
CA LEU A 87 3.18 1.04 22.01
C LEU A 87 2.85 -0.45 21.87
N LEU A 88 2.18 -1.03 22.87
CA LEU A 88 1.75 -2.43 22.83
C LEU A 88 0.72 -2.67 21.72
N GLN A 89 -0.24 -1.77 21.52
CA GLN A 89 -1.20 -1.86 20.42
C GLN A 89 -0.51 -1.81 19.06
N ALA A 90 0.44 -0.89 18.87
CA ALA A 90 1.22 -0.79 17.64
C ALA A 90 2.05 -2.05 17.39
N TYR A 91 2.66 -2.60 18.45
CA TYR A 91 3.43 -3.85 18.38
C TYR A 91 2.54 -5.04 18.01
N MET A 92 1.38 -5.19 18.66
CA MET A 92 0.41 -6.24 18.34
C MET A 92 -0.06 -6.16 16.88
N ALA A 93 -0.35 -4.96 16.38
CA ALA A 93 -0.73 -4.74 14.99
C ALA A 93 0.40 -5.10 14.01
N ARG A 94 1.66 -4.85 14.38
CA ARG A 94 2.82 -5.28 13.58
C ARG A 94 2.95 -6.80 13.56
N VAL A 95 2.87 -7.44 14.72
CA VAL A 95 2.98 -8.91 14.84
C VAL A 95 1.86 -9.60 14.07
N ALA A 96 0.63 -9.09 14.13
CA ALA A 96 -0.50 -9.60 13.36
C ALA A 96 -0.22 -9.57 11.84
N ARG A 97 0.28 -8.44 11.33
CA ARG A 97 0.65 -8.31 9.91
C ARG A 97 1.77 -9.28 9.51
N GLN A 98 2.81 -9.40 10.33
CA GLN A 98 3.90 -10.34 10.08
C GLN A 98 3.42 -11.79 10.07
N ARG A 99 2.55 -12.16 11.01
CA ARG A 99 1.95 -13.50 11.07
C ARG A 99 1.13 -13.78 9.81
N GLN A 100 0.32 -12.82 9.36
CA GLN A 100 -0.48 -12.98 8.14
C GLN A 100 0.42 -13.17 6.92
N HIS A 101 1.45 -12.34 6.75
CA HIS A 101 2.42 -12.51 5.66
C HIS A 101 3.10 -13.88 5.67
N LEU A 102 3.47 -14.40 6.85
CA LEU A 102 4.05 -15.74 6.98
C LEU A 102 3.03 -16.84 6.67
N GLN A 103 1.77 -16.67 7.05
CA GLN A 103 0.69 -17.61 6.73
C GLN A 103 0.42 -17.65 5.23
N ASP A 104 0.36 -16.49 4.57
CA ASP A 104 0.18 -16.39 3.12
C ASP A 104 1.36 -17.05 2.39
N GLY A 105 2.60 -16.79 2.82
CA GLY A 105 3.78 -17.44 2.27
C GLY A 105 3.80 -18.95 2.48
N ALA A 106 3.40 -19.44 3.67
CA ALA A 106 3.29 -20.87 3.94
C ALA A 106 2.21 -21.55 3.08
N ALA A 107 1.07 -20.88 2.86
CA ALA A 107 0.01 -21.36 1.99
C ALA A 107 0.47 -21.45 0.53
N GLN A 108 1.19 -20.44 0.04
CA GLN A 108 1.78 -20.45 -1.29
C GLN A 108 2.77 -21.60 -1.45
N LEU A 109 3.72 -21.77 -0.52
CA LEU A 109 4.68 -22.87 -0.54
C LEU A 109 3.99 -24.24 -0.50
N GLY A 110 2.91 -24.37 0.28
CA GLY A 110 2.08 -25.57 0.30
C GLY A 110 1.46 -25.87 -1.07
N ALA A 111 0.87 -24.86 -1.72
CA ALA A 111 0.32 -25.01 -3.07
C ALA A 111 1.40 -25.40 -4.10
N TRP A 112 2.57 -24.77 -4.04
CA TRP A 112 3.72 -25.12 -4.88
C TRP A 112 4.17 -26.57 -4.68
N LEU A 113 4.25 -27.03 -3.44
CA LEU A 113 4.64 -28.39 -3.12
C LEU A 113 3.62 -29.41 -3.65
N THR A 114 2.32 -29.16 -3.48
CA THR A 114 1.27 -30.01 -4.07
C THR A 114 1.40 -30.08 -5.58
N ARG A 115 1.60 -28.95 -6.25
CA ARG A 115 1.80 -28.90 -7.71
C ARG A 115 3.00 -29.73 -8.15
N LEU A 116 4.14 -29.61 -7.47
CA LEU A 116 5.34 -30.38 -7.78
C LEU A 116 5.14 -31.88 -7.54
N GLN A 117 4.43 -32.27 -6.48
CA GLN A 117 4.06 -33.66 -6.24
C GLN A 117 3.15 -34.21 -7.34
N ASP A 118 2.18 -33.42 -7.79
CA ASP A 118 1.31 -33.78 -8.91
C ASP A 118 2.08 -33.97 -10.21
N ILE A 119 3.00 -33.07 -10.54
CA ILE A 119 3.90 -33.23 -11.70
C ILE A 119 4.75 -34.49 -11.53
N GLY A 120 5.31 -34.72 -10.34
CA GLY A 120 6.10 -35.90 -10.05
C GLY A 120 5.33 -37.21 -10.24
N ARG A 121 4.05 -37.23 -9.84
CA ARG A 121 3.13 -38.34 -10.10
C ARG A 121 2.86 -38.51 -11.60
N LYS A 122 2.49 -37.44 -12.30
CA LYS A 122 2.26 -37.46 -13.76
C LYS A 122 3.49 -37.90 -14.54
N ALA A 123 4.69 -37.58 -14.06
CA ALA A 123 5.94 -37.96 -14.70
C ALA A 123 6.20 -39.49 -14.68
N GLN A 124 5.56 -40.23 -13.77
CA GLN A 124 5.63 -41.69 -13.73
C GLN A 124 4.72 -42.35 -14.77
N GLU A 125 3.71 -41.63 -15.24
CA GLU A 125 2.80 -42.09 -16.30
C GLU A 125 3.45 -41.81 -17.66
N GLU A 126 3.40 -42.76 -18.60
CA GLU A 126 3.85 -42.50 -19.97
C GLU A 126 2.81 -41.69 -20.75
N LEU A 127 3.25 -40.68 -21.50
CA LEU A 127 2.35 -39.89 -22.35
C LEU A 127 1.96 -40.71 -23.59
N VAL A 128 0.71 -41.14 -23.65
CA VAL A 128 0.16 -41.80 -24.85
C VAL A 128 -0.24 -40.72 -25.86
N LEU A 129 0.54 -40.60 -26.92
CA LEU A 129 0.27 -39.70 -28.03
C LEU A 129 -0.60 -40.40 -29.10
N PRO A 130 -1.54 -39.67 -29.73
CA PRO A 130 -2.37 -40.23 -30.79
C PRO A 130 -1.51 -40.68 -31.98
N GLY A 131 -1.67 -41.94 -32.41
CA GLY A 131 -0.98 -42.47 -33.58
C GLY A 131 -1.60 -42.02 -34.91
N PRO A 132 -1.04 -42.45 -36.07
CA PRO A 132 -1.61 -42.20 -37.38
C PRO A 132 -3.06 -42.70 -37.43
N ARG A 133 -4.00 -41.82 -37.77
CA ARG A 133 -5.44 -42.13 -37.77
C ARG A 133 -5.74 -43.28 -38.73
N LEU A 134 -6.19 -44.41 -38.19
CA LEU A 134 -6.69 -45.53 -39.00
C LEU A 134 -8.19 -45.39 -39.31
N ASP A 135 -8.97 -44.73 -38.44
CA ASP A 135 -10.42 -44.53 -38.62
C ASP A 135 -10.86 -43.10 -38.28
N PRO A 136 -11.56 -42.38 -39.18
CA PRO A 136 -11.99 -40.99 -38.97
C PRO A 136 -13.22 -40.84 -38.06
N ALA A 137 -13.82 -41.94 -37.56
CA ALA A 137 -15.12 -41.93 -36.88
C ALA A 137 -15.07 -41.74 -35.36
N ILE A 138 -13.89 -41.79 -34.72
CA ILE A 138 -13.75 -41.67 -33.26
C ILE A 138 -12.95 -40.42 -32.91
N PRO A 139 -13.58 -39.37 -32.34
CA PRO A 139 -12.86 -38.21 -31.85
C PRO A 139 -12.11 -38.58 -30.56
N ILE A 140 -10.80 -38.80 -30.66
CA ILE A 140 -9.93 -38.96 -29.49
C ILE A 140 -9.52 -37.56 -29.01
N PRO A 141 -9.82 -37.18 -27.76
CA PRO A 141 -9.40 -35.89 -27.23
C PRO A 141 -7.87 -35.80 -27.18
N GLU A 142 -7.33 -34.69 -27.65
CA GLU A 142 -5.88 -34.44 -27.66
C GLU A 142 -5.33 -34.40 -26.22
N PRO A 143 -4.21 -35.09 -25.93
CA PRO A 143 -3.55 -35.01 -24.63
C PRO A 143 -3.23 -33.56 -24.28
N GLU A 144 -3.43 -33.21 -23.02
CA GLU A 144 -3.29 -31.82 -22.58
C GLU A 144 -1.86 -31.26 -22.72
N PRO A 145 -0.77 -32.02 -22.45
CA PRO A 145 0.59 -31.57 -22.75
C PRO A 145 0.80 -31.27 -24.24
N LEU A 146 0.20 -32.06 -25.14
CA LEU A 146 0.29 -31.85 -26.58
C LEU A 146 -0.44 -30.56 -27.00
N ARG A 147 -1.64 -30.33 -26.45
CA ARG A 147 -2.42 -29.10 -26.69
C ARG A 147 -1.69 -27.85 -26.19
N ALA A 148 -1.11 -27.90 -24.99
CA ALA A 148 -0.37 -26.79 -24.40
C ALA A 148 0.87 -26.42 -25.23
N VAL A 149 1.66 -27.43 -25.65
CA VAL A 149 2.81 -27.22 -26.53
C VAL A 149 2.36 -26.68 -27.89
N ARG A 150 1.30 -27.24 -28.49
CA ARG A 150 0.76 -26.77 -29.77
C ARG A 150 0.35 -25.29 -29.70
N ALA A 151 -0.36 -24.89 -28.65
CA ALA A 151 -0.76 -23.50 -28.44
C ALA A 151 0.47 -22.56 -28.31
N ALA A 152 1.50 -22.96 -27.56
CA ALA A 152 2.73 -22.18 -27.43
C ALA A 152 3.48 -22.06 -28.79
N CYS A 153 3.54 -23.14 -29.56
CA CYS A 153 4.12 -23.14 -30.91
C CYS A 153 3.33 -22.24 -31.87
N GLN A 154 1.99 -22.28 -31.83
CA GLN A 154 1.12 -21.44 -32.64
C GLN A 154 1.30 -19.95 -32.32
N LEU A 155 1.28 -19.58 -31.04
CA LEU A 155 1.54 -18.19 -30.62
C LEU A 155 2.91 -17.69 -31.12
N ARG A 156 3.93 -18.55 -31.08
CA ARG A 156 5.25 -18.21 -31.59
C ARG A 156 5.26 -18.06 -33.11
N ALA A 157 4.57 -18.93 -33.83
CA ALA A 157 4.45 -18.87 -35.28
C ALA A 157 3.69 -17.60 -35.71
N ASP A 158 2.58 -17.26 -35.05
CA ASP A 158 1.79 -16.05 -35.30
C ASP A 158 2.61 -14.78 -35.04
N PHE A 159 3.39 -14.75 -33.95
CA PHE A 159 4.34 -13.68 -33.68
C PHE A 159 5.38 -13.53 -34.81
N MET A 160 6.00 -14.63 -35.24
CA MET A 160 6.99 -14.62 -36.32
C MET A 160 6.36 -14.18 -37.65
N LYS A 161 5.15 -14.63 -37.96
CA LYS A 161 4.40 -14.24 -39.16
C LYS A 161 4.11 -12.74 -39.16
N THR A 162 3.67 -12.20 -38.02
CA THR A 162 3.45 -10.76 -37.83
C THR A 162 4.75 -9.99 -38.11
N LEU A 163 5.89 -10.43 -37.56
CA LEU A 163 7.19 -9.78 -37.83
C LEU A 163 7.57 -9.81 -39.32
N LEU A 164 7.37 -10.94 -40.00
CA LEU A 164 7.70 -11.09 -41.41
C LEU A 164 6.83 -10.20 -42.31
N GLU A 165 5.51 -10.20 -42.08
CA GLU A 165 4.57 -9.38 -42.86
C GLU A 165 4.91 -7.89 -42.77
N HIS A 166 5.24 -7.40 -41.57
CA HIS A 166 5.63 -6.01 -41.36
C HIS A 166 7.03 -5.69 -41.91
N GLY A 167 7.97 -6.64 -41.89
CA GLY A 167 9.30 -6.49 -42.47
C GLY A 167 9.30 -6.45 -44.01
N THR A 168 8.40 -7.19 -44.65
CA THR A 168 8.24 -7.21 -46.12
C THR A 168 7.45 -6.02 -46.68
N ALA A 169 6.69 -5.30 -45.85
CA ALA A 169 5.81 -4.21 -46.27
C ALA A 169 6.53 -2.87 -46.59
N GLY A 170 7.86 -2.83 -46.60
CA GLY A 170 8.65 -1.72 -47.15
C GLY A 170 8.47 -0.36 -46.46
N ILE A 171 9.32 -0.05 -45.47
CA ILE A 171 9.81 1.27 -45.01
C ILE A 171 8.78 2.41 -44.70
N LEU A 172 7.48 2.31 -45.01
CA LEU A 172 6.53 3.43 -44.87
C LEU A 172 5.40 3.22 -43.85
N HIS A 173 5.46 2.18 -43.03
CA HIS A 173 4.61 2.07 -41.83
C HIS A 173 5.47 2.16 -40.57
N SER A 174 5.89 3.39 -40.27
CA SER A 174 6.38 3.80 -38.95
C SER A 174 5.25 3.59 -37.94
N GLY A 175 5.14 2.38 -37.41
CA GLY A 175 4.11 2.04 -36.44
C GLY A 175 4.03 0.56 -36.13
N MET A 176 5.17 -0.15 -36.08
CA MET A 176 5.18 -1.42 -35.36
C MET A 176 4.83 -1.09 -33.91
N ASN A 177 3.64 -1.47 -33.45
CA ASN A 177 3.21 -1.18 -32.10
C ASN A 177 4.03 -2.07 -31.16
N THR A 178 5.18 -1.55 -30.70
CA THR A 178 6.13 -2.25 -29.84
C THR A 178 5.44 -2.80 -28.60
N GLU A 179 4.44 -2.10 -28.08
CA GLU A 179 3.63 -2.55 -26.94
C GLU A 179 2.81 -3.81 -27.27
N LEU A 180 2.29 -3.93 -28.50
CA LEU A 180 1.56 -5.12 -28.94
C LEU A 180 2.50 -6.32 -29.12
N LEU A 181 3.71 -6.08 -29.64
CA LEU A 181 4.73 -7.13 -29.76
C LEU A 181 5.23 -7.59 -28.39
N ASP A 182 5.46 -6.65 -27.48
CA ASP A 182 5.85 -6.95 -26.11
C ASP A 182 4.73 -7.75 -25.42
N ALA A 183 3.46 -7.34 -25.56
CA ALA A 183 2.33 -8.08 -25.02
C ALA A 183 2.20 -9.49 -25.62
N SER A 184 2.39 -9.65 -26.94
CA SER A 184 2.38 -10.97 -27.61
C SER A 184 3.52 -11.86 -27.12
N TYR A 185 4.73 -11.30 -26.97
CA TYR A 185 5.88 -12.01 -26.46
C TYR A 185 5.69 -12.42 -24.99
N GLN A 186 5.17 -11.54 -24.15
CA GLN A 186 4.83 -11.84 -22.76
C GLN A 186 3.74 -12.90 -22.66
N HIS A 187 2.73 -12.86 -23.53
CA HIS A 187 1.69 -13.87 -23.59
C HIS A 187 2.24 -15.26 -23.98
N TRP A 188 3.14 -15.31 -24.97
CA TRP A 188 3.85 -16.53 -25.33
C TRP A 188 4.70 -17.06 -24.17
N LEU A 189 5.50 -16.21 -23.52
CA LEU A 189 6.30 -16.59 -22.35
C LEU A 189 5.42 -17.15 -21.23
N SER A 190 4.34 -16.46 -20.89
CA SER A 190 3.38 -16.90 -19.87
C SER A 190 2.79 -18.28 -20.20
N THR A 191 2.48 -18.53 -21.48
CA THR A 191 1.96 -19.83 -21.94
C THR A 191 3.01 -20.93 -21.82
N VAL A 192 4.27 -20.64 -22.16
CA VAL A 192 5.38 -21.59 -22.00
C VAL A 192 5.65 -21.89 -20.53
N GLU A 193 5.66 -20.86 -19.68
CA GLU A 193 5.83 -21.00 -18.24
C GLU A 193 4.72 -21.85 -17.62
N ASP A 194 3.46 -21.65 -18.04
CA ASP A 194 2.35 -22.47 -17.58
C ASP A 194 2.50 -23.93 -18.03
N ALA A 195 2.87 -24.18 -19.29
CA ALA A 195 3.09 -25.54 -19.79
C ALA A 195 4.23 -26.26 -19.03
N VAL A 196 5.37 -25.59 -18.82
CA VAL A 196 6.53 -26.13 -18.09
C VAL A 196 6.22 -26.35 -16.61
N SER A 197 5.39 -25.49 -16.01
CA SER A 197 5.01 -25.63 -14.61
C SER A 197 3.82 -26.57 -14.39
N SER A 198 3.07 -26.94 -15.41
CA SER A 198 1.91 -27.84 -15.31
C SER A 198 2.23 -29.29 -15.67
N HIS A 199 3.31 -29.52 -16.43
CA HIS A 199 3.60 -30.82 -17.06
C HIS A 199 5.02 -31.34 -16.82
N PRO A 200 5.20 -32.67 -16.78
CA PRO A 200 6.53 -33.28 -16.75
C PRO A 200 7.37 -32.92 -17.99
N PRO A 201 8.69 -32.67 -17.84
CA PRO A 201 9.57 -32.39 -18.97
C PRO A 201 9.58 -33.48 -20.05
N GLY A 202 9.46 -34.76 -19.66
CA GLY A 202 9.38 -35.87 -20.60
C GLY A 202 8.13 -35.84 -21.48
N HIS A 203 6.98 -35.43 -20.91
CA HIS A 203 5.72 -35.28 -21.66
C HIS A 203 5.81 -34.11 -22.64
N LEU A 204 6.39 -32.98 -22.21
CA LEU A 204 6.60 -31.82 -23.07
C LEU A 204 7.54 -32.15 -24.24
N LEU A 205 8.64 -32.87 -23.98
CA LEU A 205 9.56 -33.33 -25.01
C LEU A 205 8.86 -34.27 -26.01
N SER A 206 8.06 -35.21 -25.52
CA SER A 206 7.32 -36.15 -26.36
C SER A 206 6.30 -35.42 -27.24
N ALA A 207 5.58 -34.45 -26.67
CA ALA A 207 4.66 -33.59 -27.42
C ALA A 207 5.37 -32.77 -28.51
N LEU A 208 6.53 -32.16 -28.19
CA LEU A 208 7.34 -31.44 -29.16
C LEU A 208 7.83 -32.35 -30.30
N GLN A 209 8.30 -33.56 -29.98
CA GLN A 209 8.71 -34.54 -30.98
C GLN A 209 7.55 -34.94 -31.88
N HIS A 210 6.36 -35.17 -31.31
CA HIS A 210 5.16 -35.48 -32.06
C HIS A 210 4.78 -34.37 -33.04
N LEU A 211 4.74 -33.11 -32.58
CA LEU A 211 4.44 -31.96 -33.43
C LEU A 211 5.48 -31.79 -34.54
N ALA A 212 6.77 -31.94 -34.23
CA ALA A 212 7.82 -31.85 -35.23
C ALA A 212 7.69 -32.93 -36.32
N LEU A 213 7.31 -34.16 -35.95
CA LEU A 213 7.05 -35.24 -36.90
C LEU A 213 5.79 -34.96 -37.74
N GLU A 214 4.72 -34.45 -37.11
CA GLU A 214 3.49 -34.03 -37.78
C GLU A 214 3.78 -32.95 -38.84
N ASP A 215 4.46 -31.88 -38.45
CA ASP A 215 4.84 -30.76 -39.33
C ASP A 215 5.77 -31.21 -40.45
N THR A 216 6.74 -32.10 -40.15
CA THR A 216 7.65 -32.66 -41.16
C THR A 216 6.86 -33.44 -42.22
N ARG A 217 5.86 -34.23 -41.81
CA ARG A 217 5.02 -34.99 -42.73
C ARG A 217 4.19 -34.07 -43.62
N GLN A 218 3.57 -33.03 -43.04
CA GLN A 218 2.80 -32.04 -43.78
C GLN A 218 3.67 -31.29 -44.79
N LEU A 219 4.89 -30.90 -44.41
CA LEU A 219 5.84 -30.25 -45.33
C LEU A 219 6.25 -31.17 -46.48
N GLN A 220 6.47 -32.46 -46.21
CA GLN A 220 6.77 -33.44 -47.26
C GLN A 220 5.59 -33.60 -48.23
N GLU A 221 4.37 -33.76 -47.71
CA GLU A 221 3.15 -33.81 -48.53
C GLU A 221 3.01 -32.57 -49.42
N LEU A 222 3.13 -31.37 -48.85
CA LEU A 222 3.08 -30.12 -49.61
C LEU A 222 4.20 -30.03 -50.66
N THR A 223 5.43 -30.42 -50.32
CA THR A 223 6.57 -30.38 -51.25
C THR A 223 6.37 -31.35 -52.42
N HIS A 224 5.79 -32.52 -52.19
CA HIS A 224 5.46 -33.47 -53.27
C HIS A 224 4.40 -32.95 -54.24
N HIS A 225 3.57 -31.99 -53.82
CA HIS A 225 2.53 -31.38 -54.65
C HIS A 225 2.99 -30.13 -55.40
N VAL A 226 4.19 -29.60 -55.14
CA VAL A 226 4.72 -28.41 -55.82
C VAL A 226 5.66 -28.83 -56.96
N ASP A 227 5.25 -28.59 -58.20
CA ASP A 227 6.10 -28.75 -59.39
C ASP A 227 6.77 -27.41 -59.72
N VAL A 228 7.77 -27.02 -58.93
CA VAL A 228 8.51 -25.76 -59.12
C VAL A 228 9.00 -25.59 -60.57
N PRO A 229 9.60 -26.61 -61.23
CA PRO A 229 9.98 -26.50 -62.64
C PRO A 229 8.80 -26.26 -63.58
N GLY A 230 7.69 -27.00 -63.41
CA GLY A 230 6.47 -26.84 -64.21
C GLY A 230 5.83 -25.46 -64.02
N ASP A 231 5.75 -24.98 -62.79
CA ASP A 231 5.19 -23.67 -62.44
C ASP A 231 6.04 -22.53 -63.01
N ILE A 232 7.38 -22.63 -62.93
CA ILE A 232 8.31 -21.66 -63.52
C ILE A 232 8.17 -21.60 -65.04
N GLN A 233 8.06 -22.76 -65.70
CA GLN A 233 7.83 -22.83 -67.15
C GLN A 233 6.46 -22.28 -67.55
N ALA A 234 5.40 -22.58 -66.79
CA ALA A 234 4.06 -22.06 -67.02
C ALA A 234 4.00 -20.53 -66.91
N LEU A 235 4.78 -19.95 -66.00
CA LEU A 235 4.93 -18.51 -65.84
C LEU A 235 5.88 -17.87 -66.87
N LYS A 236 6.45 -18.65 -67.80
CA LYS A 236 7.45 -18.23 -68.82
C LYS A 236 8.72 -17.66 -68.20
N PHE A 237 9.14 -18.18 -67.06
CA PHE A 237 10.45 -17.89 -66.49
C PHE A 237 11.39 -19.06 -66.72
N GLN A 238 12.69 -18.79 -66.69
CA GLN A 238 13.73 -19.80 -66.65
C GLN A 238 14.62 -19.56 -65.44
N LEU A 239 14.78 -20.61 -64.62
CA LEU A 239 15.65 -20.57 -63.46
C LEU A 239 17.07 -20.97 -63.88
N HIS A 240 18.01 -20.02 -63.81
CA HIS A 240 19.44 -20.25 -64.02
C HIS A 240 20.17 -20.01 -62.69
N GLY A 241 20.49 -21.07 -61.95
CA GLY A 241 21.10 -20.97 -60.62
C GLY A 241 20.16 -20.30 -59.62
N ALA A 242 20.54 -19.14 -59.07
CA ALA A 242 19.71 -18.34 -58.16
C ALA A 242 18.98 -17.17 -58.87
N HIS A 243 19.04 -17.11 -60.22
CA HIS A 243 18.43 -16.04 -61.01
C HIS A 243 17.23 -16.56 -61.80
N LEU A 244 16.16 -15.77 -61.81
CA LEU A 244 14.96 -15.96 -62.63
C LEU A 244 15.04 -15.04 -63.85
N GLU A 245 15.04 -15.63 -65.04
CA GLU A 245 15.05 -14.93 -66.32
C GLU A 245 13.64 -14.93 -66.91
N ASP A 246 13.11 -13.74 -67.22
CA ASP A 246 11.78 -13.59 -67.82
C ASP A 246 11.85 -13.85 -69.34
N LEU A 247 11.22 -14.94 -69.79
CA LEU A 247 11.17 -15.31 -71.20
C LEU A 247 9.95 -14.75 -71.92
N SER A 248 9.03 -14.08 -71.22
CA SER A 248 7.81 -13.51 -71.80
C SER A 248 8.08 -12.33 -72.74
N ALA A 249 9.22 -11.65 -72.57
CA ALA A 249 9.65 -10.52 -73.39
C ALA A 249 10.37 -10.90 -74.71
N SER A 250 10.66 -12.19 -74.93
CA SER A 250 11.41 -12.63 -76.13
C SER A 250 10.58 -12.66 -77.42
N ALA A 251 9.26 -12.48 -77.32
CA ALA A 251 8.35 -12.40 -78.47
C ALA A 251 7.97 -10.94 -78.78
N GLY A 252 8.95 -10.11 -79.18
CA GLY A 252 8.64 -8.79 -79.76
C GLY A 252 9.57 -7.66 -79.35
N ALA A 253 10.89 -7.82 -79.50
CA ALA A 253 11.74 -6.64 -79.63
C ALA A 253 11.32 -5.91 -80.91
N LEU A 254 10.65 -4.76 -80.76
CA LEU A 254 10.34 -3.87 -81.88
C LEU A 254 11.62 -3.64 -82.69
N PRO A 255 11.57 -3.73 -84.04
CA PRO A 255 12.76 -3.53 -84.86
C PRO A 255 13.35 -2.16 -84.55
N SER A 256 14.67 -2.10 -84.37
CA SER A 256 15.33 -0.85 -84.02
C SER A 256 15.01 0.21 -85.08
N VAL A 257 14.85 1.47 -84.67
CA VAL A 257 14.59 2.61 -85.57
C VAL A 257 15.60 2.69 -86.72
N ARG A 258 16.82 2.16 -86.51
CA ARG A 258 17.87 2.06 -87.54
C ARG A 258 17.50 1.14 -88.71
N GLY A 259 16.72 0.08 -88.48
CA GLY A 259 16.25 -0.83 -89.51
C GLY A 259 15.13 -0.23 -90.36
N LEU A 260 14.23 0.54 -89.74
CA LEU A 260 13.13 1.21 -90.45
C LEU A 260 13.61 2.35 -91.37
N LEU A 261 14.76 2.96 -91.06
CA LEU A 261 15.35 4.04 -91.86
C LEU A 261 16.19 3.54 -93.05
N GLN A 262 16.46 2.24 -93.16
CA GLN A 262 17.20 1.64 -94.28
C GLN A 262 16.29 1.03 -95.36
N GLU A 263 14.97 0.97 -95.14
CA GLU A 263 13.98 0.53 -96.13
C GLU A 263 13.23 1.71 -96.80
N MET A 264 13.73 2.93 -96.62
CA MET A 264 13.33 4.16 -97.33
C MET A 264 14.42 4.56 -98.33
#